data_AF-A0A2N6VJW0-F1
#
_entry.id   AF-A0A2N6VJW0-F1
#
_cell.length_a   1.000
_cell.length_b   1.000
_cell.length_c   1.000
_cell.angle_alpha   90.00
_cell.angle_beta   90.00
_cell.angle_gamma   90.00
#
_symmetry.space_group_name_H-M   'P 1'
#
loop_
_entity.id
_entity.type
_entity.pdbx_description
1 polymer ?
#
loop_
_entity_poly.entity_id
_entity_poly.type
_entity_poly.pdbx_seq_one_letter_code
_entity_poly.pdbx_strand_id
1 'polypeptide(L)' 'MTKLAYSVLNPESTDLPTLIFGPPLGTHASVWASVAARLADDFRVVLTELPGHGADAGR' A
#
# COMPACT_ATOMS: atom_id res chain seq x y z
N MET A 1 -17.93 6.91 6.02
CA MET A 1 -16.92 6.01 5.40
C MET A 1 -15.63 6.18 6.16
N THR A 2 -15.01 5.09 6.64
CA THR A 2 -13.72 5.15 7.36
C THR A 2 -12.58 5.35 6.37
N LYS A 3 -11.69 6.31 6.64
CA LYS A 3 -10.47 6.51 5.86
C LYS A 3 -9.50 5.36 6.13
N LEU A 4 -9.02 4.67 5.11
CA LEU A 4 -8.00 3.62 5.25
C LEU A 4 -6.62 4.23 5.50
N ALA A 5 -5.81 3.59 6.33
CA ALA A 5 -4.38 3.87 6.40
C ALA A 5 -3.70 3.37 5.11
N TYR A 6 -2.70 4.13 4.64
CA TYR A 6 -1.92 3.76 3.45
C TYR A 6 -0.52 4.38 3.51
N SER A 7 0.39 3.81 2.72
CA SER A 7 1.71 4.36 2.45
C SER A 7 1.97 4.39 0.94
N VAL A 8 2.84 5.29 0.49
CA VAL A 8 3.28 5.37 -0.91
C VAL A 8 4.75 5.05 -0.93
N LEU A 9 5.16 4.09 -1.76
CA LEU A 9 6.54 3.60 -1.79
C LEU A 9 7.49 4.59 -2.49
N ASN A 10 7.03 5.14 -3.61
CA ASN A 10 7.74 6.10 -4.47
C ASN A 10 6.89 7.40 -4.61
N PRO A 11 6.82 8.24 -3.55
CA PRO A 11 5.95 9.41 -3.53
C PRO A 11 6.28 10.45 -4.61
N GLU A 12 7.51 10.47 -5.11
CA GLU A 12 8.01 11.35 -6.17
C GLU A 12 7.48 11.01 -7.57
N SER A 13 7.08 9.76 -7.82
CA SER A 13 6.65 9.25 -9.14
C SER A 13 5.21 9.65 -9.47
N THR A 14 4.90 10.94 -9.45
CA THR A 14 3.53 11.48 -9.63
C THR A 14 2.99 11.36 -11.06
N ASP A 15 3.86 11.08 -12.02
CA ASP A 15 3.59 10.92 -13.44
C ASP A 15 3.31 9.46 -13.84
N LEU A 16 3.64 8.48 -12.99
CA LEU A 16 3.40 7.07 -13.24
C LEU A 16 1.94 6.67 -12.92
N PRO A 17 1.39 5.65 -13.61
CA PRO A 17 0.09 5.08 -13.26
C PRO A 17 0.05 4.58 -11.81
N THR A 18 -1.06 4.80 -11.11
CA THR A 18 -1.19 4.37 -9.71
C THR A 18 -1.61 2.91 -9.61
N LEU A 19 -0.85 2.12 -8.85
CA LEU A 19 -1.16 0.72 -8.51
C LEU A 19 -1.38 0.59 -7.00
N ILE A 20 -2.54 0.08 -6.61
CA ILE A 20 -2.94 -0.04 -5.20
C ILE A 20 -2.93 -1.51 -4.78
N PHE A 21 -2.16 -1.84 -3.74
CA PHE A 21 -2.16 -3.15 -3.11
C PHE A 21 -3.01 -3.13 -1.84
N GLY A 22 -4.05 -3.95 -1.82
CA GLY A 22 -4.78 -4.30 -0.60
C GLY A 22 -4.18 -5.55 0.07
N PRO A 23 -4.20 -5.64 1.41
CA PRO A 23 -3.69 -6.81 2.09
C PRO A 23 -4.73 -7.93 2.02
N PRO A 24 -4.32 -9.20 1.87
CA PRO A 24 -5.17 -10.35 2.10
C PRO A 24 -5.80 -10.35 3.51
N LEU A 25 -6.92 -11.04 3.68
CA LEU A 25 -7.60 -11.16 4.98
C LEU A 25 -6.65 -11.70 6.06
N GLY A 26 -6.61 -11.03 7.22
CA GLY A 26 -5.79 -11.44 8.36
C GLY A 26 -4.29 -11.14 8.19
N THR A 27 -3.90 -10.28 7.25
CA THR A 27 -2.50 -9.92 6.99
C THR A 27 -2.30 -8.39 6.99
N HIS A 28 -1.09 -7.95 6.63
CA HIS A 28 -0.70 -6.54 6.51
C HIS A 28 -0.17 -6.26 5.10
N ALA A 29 -0.11 -5.00 4.71
CA ALA A 29 0.34 -4.63 3.36
C ALA A 29 1.80 -5.02 3.07
N SER A 30 2.60 -5.25 4.12
CA SER A 30 4.00 -5.67 4.04
C SER A 30 4.22 -7.00 3.31
N VAL A 31 3.20 -7.86 3.17
CA VAL A 31 3.28 -9.09 2.36
C VAL A 31 3.63 -8.79 0.89
N TRP A 32 3.35 -7.57 0.43
CA TRP A 32 3.63 -7.12 -0.93
C TRP A 32 5.00 -6.49 -1.12
N ALA A 33 5.83 -6.32 -0.09
CA ALA A 33 7.04 -5.49 -0.14
C ALA A 33 7.98 -5.84 -1.31
N SER A 34 8.22 -7.13 -1.56
CA SER A 34 9.12 -7.59 -2.62
C SER A 34 8.58 -7.40 -4.04
N VAL A 35 7.26 -7.45 -4.20
CA VAL A 35 6.55 -7.26 -5.48
C VAL A 35 6.40 -5.77 -5.76
N ALA A 36 6.01 -5.00 -4.75
CA ALA A 36 5.91 -3.55 -4.79
C ALA A 36 7.24 -2.89 -5.22
N ALA A 37 8.36 -3.35 -4.65
CA ALA A 37 9.68 -2.85 -5.01
C ALA A 37 10.05 -3.11 -6.49
N ARG A 38 9.59 -4.22 -7.07
CA ARG A 38 9.85 -4.57 -8.47
C ARG A 38 8.99 -3.79 -9.46
N LEU A 39 7.85 -3.27 -9.01
CA LEU A 39 6.90 -2.53 -9.85
C LEU A 39 7.02 -1.01 -9.68
N ALA A 40 7.89 -0.54 -8.77
CA ALA A 40 8.04 0.88 -8.46
C ALA A 40 8.62 1.71 -9.62
N ASP A 41 9.37 1.09 -10.54
CA ASP A 41 9.91 1.78 -11.71
C ASP A 41 8.83 2.10 -12.76
N ASP A 42 7.76 1.30 -12.81
CA ASP A 42 6.68 1.42 -13.81
C ASP A 42 5.39 2.02 -13.23
N PHE A 43 5.21 1.98 -11.91
CA PHE A 43 4.00 2.39 -11.23
C PHE A 43 4.28 3.24 -9.99
N ARG A 44 3.37 4.19 -9.72
CA ARG A 44 3.25 4.82 -8.40
C ARG A 44 2.54 3.85 -7.45
N VAL A 45 3.28 3.26 -6.52
CA VAL A 45 2.79 2.16 -5.68
C VAL A 45 2.19 2.68 -4.37
N VAL A 46 0.96 2.29 -4.10
CA VAL A 46 0.23 2.56 -2.86
C VAL A 46 -0.06 1.26 -2.13
N LEU A 47 0.34 1.17 -0.87
CA LEU A 47 0.05 0.04 0.01
C LEU A 47 -1.02 0.47 1.01
N THR A 48 -2.16 -0.22 1.05
CA THR A 48 -3.26 0.09 1.99
C THR A 48 -3.34 -0.91 3.12
N GLU A 49 -3.83 -0.49 4.28
CA GLU A 49 -4.14 -1.37 5.39
C GLU A 49 -5.66 -1.46 5.57
N LEU A 50 -6.14 -2.65 5.96
CA LEU A 50 -7.52 -2.83 6.37
C LEU A 50 -7.73 -2.29 7.79
N PRO A 51 -8.96 -1.90 8.15
CA PRO A 51 -9.25 -1.47 9.51
C PRO A 51 -8.82 -2.49 10.55
N GLY A 52 -8.14 -2.03 11.61
CA GLY A 52 -7.62 -2.90 12.67
C GLY A 52 -6.39 -3.73 12.29
N HIS A 53 -5.80 -3.53 11.10
CA HIS A 53 -4.60 -4.23 10.65
C HIS A 53 -3.43 -3.25 10.46
N GLY A 54 -2.22 -3.73 10.73
CA GLY A 54 -0.98 -3.03 10.41
C GLY A 54 -0.94 -1.63 11.04
N ALA A 55 -0.68 -0.61 10.24
CA ALA A 55 -0.67 0.78 10.69
C ALA A 55 -2.06 1.32 11.13
N ASP A 56 -3.15 0.60 10.86
CA ASP A 56 -4.51 0.96 11.30
C ASP A 56 -4.95 0.21 12.57
N ALA A 57 -4.10 -0.65 13.16
CA ALA A 57 -4.44 -1.49 14.31
C ALA A 57 -4.71 -0.74 15.63
N GLY A 58 -4.55 0.59 15.66
CA GLY A 58 -4.77 1.41 16.86
C GLY A 58 -5.45 2.74 16.58
N ARG A 59 -6.17 2.85 15.45
CA ARG A 59 -6.85 4.07 15.02
C ARG A 59 -8.34 4.08 15.36
#